data_AF-A0A6A7WBM3-F1
#
_entry.id   AF-A0A6A7WBM3-F1
#
_cell.length_a   1.000
_cell.length_b   1.000
_cell.length_c   1.000
_cell.angle_alpha   90.00
_cell.angle_beta   90.00
_cell.angle_gamma   90.00
#
_symmetry.space_group_name_H-M   'P 1'
#
loop_
_entity.id
_entity.type
_entity.pdbx_description
1 polymer ?
#
loop_
_entity_poly.entity_id
_entity_poly.type
_entity_poly.pdbx_seq_one_letter_code
_entity_poly.pdbx_strand_id
1 'polypeptide(L)'
;MSKIELLIQKAHGGLTDVFVTNKGAWYGKTYDMRNYISHLHLSRLFYVLNYHATGIYFSIVKPLNVGRTGDYMAAWIYIPNSITVASEDLLKLVSLVQEKIVSGVEQYDNLRPLLDSSYPDLLYIDCMPVRQTEALAYRMYGQNTDFVYLGNLLAQGLDQSYYKKYKAVFFLDIPARNEVPPSVLQQMCDLSRNGFEQPAYLFPPQTLPVAGMELFVNQVPFRDKPLKTILGSKVNLLLYRAGYKEVVLSVNISKNRQPLLLQSEIPWEKEISAKMFHVMFKGHLAAQYQLFVNGNLVPGDRSISIREQEARNARVEVMKPGCADYQGYLNLTQPLTHTIVLQELPIRSASHTSKSNSSVFASKKFLLGMIVYTVIVFFAGICLGDLINKNDIQENPEMATPIENEVSPESENIFDSESSELQSEGKRNTDRKASRNQQTEQAEKPKDKAKSQGKETEEPKEKAGADAATSGKSVSQSADKHASQTNGNKGNESANVSIHSSEDSPKNNKEK
;
A
#
# COMPACT_ATOMS: atom_id res chain seq x y z
N MET A 1 -7.97 -15.44 10.01
CA MET A 1 -8.33 -16.83 9.66
C MET A 1 -7.02 -17.56 9.48
N SER A 2 -6.79 -18.68 10.16
CA SER A 2 -5.47 -19.33 10.19
C SER A 2 -5.28 -20.45 9.14
N LYS A 3 -6.23 -20.63 8.22
CA LYS A 3 -6.23 -21.70 7.21
C LYS A 3 -6.37 -21.16 5.79
N ILE A 4 -5.95 -21.96 4.80
CA ILE A 4 -6.31 -21.76 3.39
C ILE A 4 -7.72 -22.31 3.19
N GLU A 5 -8.55 -21.59 2.46
CA GLU A 5 -9.93 -21.98 2.17
C GLU A 5 -10.07 -22.40 0.70
N LEU A 6 -11.01 -23.30 0.40
CA LEU A 6 -11.24 -23.80 -0.95
C LEU A 6 -12.73 -23.85 -1.28
N LEU A 7 -13.08 -23.33 -2.45
CA LEU A 7 -14.38 -23.50 -3.10
C LEU A 7 -14.17 -24.11 -4.49
N ILE A 8 -14.81 -25.23 -4.79
CA ILE A 8 -14.88 -25.80 -6.13
C ILE A 8 -16.29 -25.61 -6.67
N GLN A 9 -16.39 -25.02 -7.85
CA GLN A 9 -17.64 -24.69 -8.51
C GLN A 9 -17.70 -25.27 -9.93
N LYS A 10 -18.93 -25.52 -10.36
CA LYS A 10 -19.27 -26.03 -11.69
C LYS A 10 -20.36 -25.15 -12.29
N ALA A 11 -20.05 -24.51 -13.41
CA ALA A 11 -21.02 -23.80 -14.23
C ALA A 11 -21.46 -24.74 -15.35
N HIS A 12 -22.64 -25.35 -15.20
CA HIS A 12 -23.26 -26.19 -16.23
C HIS A 12 -24.77 -26.18 -16.07
N GLY A 13 -25.47 -25.45 -16.95
CA GLY A 13 -26.91 -25.15 -16.81
C GLY A 13 -27.23 -24.11 -15.71
N GLY A 14 -26.54 -24.17 -14.58
CA GLY A 14 -26.47 -23.17 -13.51
C GLY A 14 -25.08 -23.17 -12.87
N LEU A 15 -24.84 -22.28 -11.89
CA LEU A 15 -23.62 -22.31 -11.07
C LEU A 15 -23.90 -23.10 -9.79
N THR A 16 -23.13 -24.15 -9.53
CA THR A 16 -23.23 -24.98 -8.32
C THR A 16 -21.90 -25.08 -7.61
N ASP A 17 -21.92 -25.14 -6.27
CA ASP A 17 -20.76 -25.52 -5.47
C ASP A 17 -20.67 -27.05 -5.40
N VAL A 18 -19.52 -27.60 -5.76
CA VAL A 18 -19.23 -29.04 -5.69
C VAL A 18 -18.51 -29.40 -4.38
N PHE A 19 -17.66 -28.49 -3.88
CA PHE A 19 -16.96 -28.63 -2.61
C PHE A 19 -16.71 -27.25 -2.00
N VAL A 20 -16.82 -27.11 -0.68
CA VAL A 20 -16.48 -25.87 0.02
C VAL A 20 -15.95 -26.15 1.43
N THR A 21 -14.92 -25.44 1.87
CA THR A 21 -14.37 -25.54 3.24
C THR A 21 -15.25 -24.82 4.26
N ASN A 22 -15.55 -23.53 4.02
CA ASN A 22 -16.59 -22.77 4.71
C ASN A 22 -17.16 -21.65 3.82
N LYS A 23 -18.27 -21.03 4.24
CA LYS A 23 -18.87 -19.88 3.56
C LYS A 23 -18.63 -18.57 4.33
N GLY A 24 -17.36 -18.32 4.67
CA GLY A 24 -16.92 -17.08 5.33
C GLY A 24 -16.98 -15.85 4.42
N ALA A 25 -16.54 -14.69 4.92
CA ALA A 25 -16.61 -13.40 4.20
C ALA A 25 -15.87 -13.36 2.84
N TRP A 26 -14.98 -14.33 2.58
CA TRP A 26 -14.27 -14.51 1.31
C TRP A 26 -15.14 -15.17 0.23
N TYR A 27 -16.05 -16.07 0.61
CA TYR A 27 -16.86 -16.86 -0.33
C TYR A 27 -17.71 -15.94 -1.23
N GLY A 28 -18.32 -14.90 -0.64
CA GLY A 28 -19.09 -13.88 -1.35
C GLY A 28 -18.27 -12.88 -2.18
N LYS A 29 -16.98 -13.16 -2.43
CA LYS A 29 -16.10 -12.43 -3.36
C LYS A 29 -15.68 -13.27 -4.56
N THR A 30 -16.01 -14.55 -4.58
CA THR A 30 -15.95 -15.39 -5.79
C THR A 30 -17.04 -14.95 -6.78
N TYR A 31 -16.83 -15.17 -8.07
CA TYR A 31 -17.71 -14.64 -9.13
C TYR A 31 -17.75 -15.59 -10.34
N ASP A 32 -18.65 -15.36 -11.29
CA ASP A 32 -18.83 -16.25 -12.44
C ASP A 32 -17.71 -16.09 -13.49
N MET A 33 -16.95 -17.17 -13.77
CA MET A 33 -15.84 -17.12 -14.74
C MET A 33 -16.31 -17.10 -16.21
N ARG A 34 -17.60 -17.34 -16.52
CA ARG A 34 -18.12 -17.35 -17.90
C ARG A 34 -17.79 -16.07 -18.67
N ASN A 35 -17.82 -14.92 -17.99
CA ASN A 35 -17.50 -13.63 -18.60
C ASN A 35 -16.04 -13.57 -19.09
N TYR A 36 -15.08 -14.08 -18.30
CA TYR A 36 -13.68 -14.10 -18.73
C TYR A 36 -13.42 -15.19 -19.77
N ILE A 37 -14.04 -16.38 -19.65
CA ILE A 37 -13.91 -17.45 -20.65
C ILE A 37 -14.43 -16.98 -22.00
N SER A 38 -15.60 -16.34 -22.03
CA SER A 38 -16.21 -15.78 -23.24
C SER A 38 -15.40 -14.62 -23.82
N HIS A 39 -14.88 -13.71 -22.99
CA HIS A 39 -14.11 -12.55 -23.44
C HIS A 39 -12.68 -12.90 -23.92
N LEU A 40 -12.03 -13.86 -23.28
CA LEU A 40 -10.66 -14.29 -23.60
C LEU A 40 -10.61 -15.51 -24.54
N HIS A 41 -11.76 -16.08 -24.93
CA HIS A 41 -11.88 -17.26 -25.80
C HIS A 41 -11.12 -18.52 -25.30
N LEU A 42 -10.81 -18.59 -24.00
CA LEU A 42 -9.99 -19.65 -23.42
C LEU A 42 -10.74 -20.99 -23.39
N SER A 43 -10.20 -22.00 -24.09
CA SER A 43 -10.74 -23.38 -24.10
C SER A 43 -9.95 -24.35 -23.22
N ARG A 44 -8.71 -23.99 -22.88
CA ARG A 44 -7.78 -24.78 -22.05
C ARG A 44 -7.90 -24.45 -20.57
N LEU A 45 -7.25 -25.28 -19.75
CA LEU A 45 -6.96 -24.98 -18.35
C LEU A 45 -6.14 -23.67 -18.25
N PHE A 46 -6.59 -22.73 -17.42
CA PHE A 46 -5.86 -21.49 -17.13
C PHE A 46 -5.97 -21.11 -15.64
N TYR A 47 -5.18 -20.12 -15.23
CA TYR A 47 -5.12 -19.69 -13.83
C TYR A 47 -5.37 -18.19 -13.71
N VAL A 48 -6.06 -17.78 -12.64
CA VAL A 48 -6.39 -16.38 -12.37
C VAL A 48 -6.02 -16.02 -10.95
N LEU A 49 -5.26 -14.94 -10.79
CA LEU A 49 -4.94 -14.34 -9.51
C LEU A 49 -5.77 -13.07 -9.29
N ASN A 50 -6.50 -13.02 -8.18
CA ASN A 50 -7.26 -11.84 -7.75
C ASN A 50 -6.84 -11.42 -6.34
N TYR A 51 -6.82 -10.12 -6.11
CA TYR A 51 -6.50 -9.52 -4.81
C TYR A 51 -7.76 -8.96 -4.16
N HIS A 52 -7.81 -9.01 -2.84
CA HIS A 52 -8.81 -8.36 -2.01
C HIS A 52 -8.15 -7.85 -0.73
N ALA A 53 -8.78 -6.90 -0.03
CA ALA A 53 -8.23 -6.31 1.20
C ALA A 53 -8.03 -7.31 2.37
N THR A 54 -8.50 -8.56 2.21
CA THR A 54 -8.46 -9.63 3.21
C THR A 54 -7.58 -10.83 2.81
N GLY A 55 -7.09 -10.89 1.58
CA GLY A 55 -6.41 -12.07 1.06
C GLY A 55 -6.35 -12.15 -0.47
N ILE A 56 -5.77 -13.23 -0.95
CA ILE A 56 -5.51 -13.54 -2.35
C ILE A 56 -6.37 -14.73 -2.77
N TYR A 57 -6.94 -14.68 -3.98
CA TYR A 57 -7.64 -15.79 -4.60
C TYR A 57 -6.78 -16.29 -5.75
N PHE A 58 -6.32 -17.54 -5.68
CA PHE A 58 -5.69 -18.23 -6.79
C PHE A 58 -6.68 -19.23 -7.36
N SER A 59 -7.13 -18.98 -8.59
CA SER A 59 -8.19 -19.73 -9.24
C SER A 59 -7.62 -20.64 -10.32
N ILE A 60 -7.98 -21.92 -10.29
CA ILE A 60 -7.65 -22.92 -11.30
C ILE A 60 -8.93 -23.17 -12.11
N VAL A 61 -8.96 -22.79 -13.39
CA VAL A 61 -10.19 -22.80 -14.22
C VAL A 61 -10.03 -23.72 -15.41
N LYS A 62 -10.95 -24.68 -15.55
CA LYS A 62 -11.08 -25.60 -16.68
C LYS A 62 -12.42 -25.35 -17.39
N PRO A 63 -12.42 -24.74 -18.59
CA PRO A 63 -13.57 -24.75 -19.48
C PRO A 63 -14.05 -26.18 -19.76
N LEU A 64 -15.37 -26.35 -19.91
CA LEU A 64 -15.99 -27.62 -20.24
C LEU A 64 -16.33 -27.67 -21.72
N ASN A 65 -15.79 -28.66 -22.43
CA ASN A 65 -16.12 -28.94 -23.83
C ASN A 65 -17.50 -29.62 -24.00
N VAL A 66 -18.36 -29.53 -22.98
CA VAL A 66 -19.71 -30.12 -22.91
C VAL A 66 -20.64 -29.15 -22.19
N GLY A 67 -21.80 -28.86 -22.80
CA GLY A 67 -22.74 -27.85 -22.30
C GLY A 67 -22.78 -26.59 -23.17
N ARG A 68 -22.91 -25.44 -22.53
CA ARG A 68 -22.97 -24.12 -23.19
C ARG A 68 -21.57 -23.50 -23.29
N THR A 69 -21.37 -22.62 -24.27
CA THR A 69 -20.14 -21.82 -24.38
C THR A 69 -19.87 -21.07 -23.07
N GLY A 70 -18.70 -21.30 -22.49
CA GLY A 70 -18.30 -20.73 -21.21
C GLY A 70 -18.57 -21.61 -19.98
N ASP A 71 -19.35 -22.70 -20.08
CA ASP A 71 -19.50 -23.66 -18.99
C ASP A 71 -18.11 -24.13 -18.51
N TYR A 72 -17.93 -24.28 -17.19
CA TYR A 72 -16.61 -24.47 -16.59
C TYR A 72 -16.65 -25.28 -15.29
N MET A 73 -15.48 -25.77 -14.89
CA MET A 73 -15.19 -26.25 -13.54
C MET A 73 -14.01 -25.43 -13.00
N ALA A 74 -14.15 -24.81 -11.83
CA ALA A 74 -13.11 -23.98 -11.25
C ALA A 74 -12.92 -24.25 -9.76
N ALA A 75 -11.67 -24.16 -9.31
CA ALA A 75 -11.31 -24.14 -7.90
C ALA A 75 -10.78 -22.75 -7.52
N TRP A 76 -11.33 -22.17 -6.46
CA TRP A 76 -10.89 -20.94 -5.83
C TRP A 76 -10.12 -21.27 -4.55
N ILE A 77 -8.79 -21.16 -4.59
CA ILE A 77 -7.93 -21.29 -3.42
C ILE A 77 -7.77 -19.90 -2.80
N TYR A 78 -8.41 -19.67 -1.65
CA TYR A 78 -8.34 -18.40 -0.94
C TYR A 78 -7.31 -18.46 0.19
N ILE A 79 -6.33 -17.57 0.11
CA ILE A 79 -5.23 -17.41 1.06
C ILE A 79 -5.46 -16.11 1.83
N PRO A 80 -5.86 -16.14 3.12
CA PRO A 80 -5.97 -14.94 3.93
C PRO A 80 -4.65 -14.16 3.96
N ASN A 81 -4.71 -12.82 3.96
CA ASN A 81 -3.51 -12.01 4.15
C ASN A 81 -2.96 -12.08 5.58
N SER A 82 -3.71 -12.70 6.51
CA SER A 82 -3.37 -12.91 7.91
C SER A 82 -2.53 -14.16 8.20
N ILE A 83 -2.00 -14.87 7.19
CA ILE A 83 -1.17 -16.08 7.39
C ILE A 83 0.11 -16.09 6.55
N THR A 84 1.09 -16.87 7.00
CA THR A 84 2.27 -17.26 6.19
C THR A 84 2.08 -18.69 5.67
N VAL A 85 2.02 -18.87 4.35
CA VAL A 85 1.95 -20.19 3.69
C VAL A 85 3.33 -20.55 3.13
N ALA A 86 3.79 -21.78 3.35
CA ALA A 86 5.03 -22.29 2.76
C ALA A 86 4.83 -22.58 1.25
N SER A 87 5.86 -22.33 0.43
CA SER A 87 5.77 -22.51 -1.02
C SER A 87 5.46 -23.96 -1.39
N GLU A 88 6.04 -24.93 -0.69
CA GLU A 88 5.84 -26.36 -0.88
C GLU A 88 4.37 -26.78 -0.65
N ASP A 89 3.73 -26.26 0.41
CA ASP A 89 2.33 -26.56 0.72
C ASP A 89 1.38 -25.97 -0.32
N LEU A 90 1.63 -24.73 -0.75
CA LEU A 90 0.86 -24.08 -1.81
C LEU A 90 0.98 -24.85 -3.14
N LEU A 91 2.20 -25.23 -3.52
CA LEU A 91 2.47 -26.02 -4.73
C LEU A 91 1.77 -27.38 -4.70
N LYS A 92 1.82 -28.06 -3.54
CA LYS A 92 1.18 -29.36 -3.32
C LYS A 92 -0.34 -29.27 -3.37
N LEU A 93 -0.92 -28.23 -2.75
CA LEU A 93 -2.36 -27.97 -2.81
C LEU A 93 -2.82 -27.66 -4.24
N VAL A 94 -2.13 -26.73 -4.93
CA VAL A 94 -2.45 -26.38 -6.34
C VAL A 94 -2.38 -27.61 -7.24
N SER A 95 -1.34 -28.44 -7.11
CA SER A 95 -1.17 -29.65 -7.93
C SER A 95 -2.31 -30.66 -7.73
N LEU A 96 -2.68 -30.95 -6.48
CA LEU A 96 -3.76 -31.90 -6.16
C LEU A 96 -5.14 -31.37 -6.56
N VAL A 97 -5.39 -30.06 -6.37
CA VAL A 97 -6.64 -29.43 -6.82
C VAL A 97 -6.73 -29.44 -8.36
N GLN A 98 -5.63 -29.13 -9.05
CA GLN A 98 -5.54 -29.21 -10.51
C GLN A 98 -5.81 -30.63 -11.02
N GLU A 99 -5.22 -31.67 -10.41
CA GLU A 99 -5.46 -33.07 -10.75
C GLU A 99 -6.95 -33.43 -10.67
N LYS A 100 -7.64 -32.98 -9.61
CA LYS A 100 -9.08 -33.21 -9.42
C LYS A 100 -9.96 -32.44 -10.41
N ILE A 101 -9.64 -31.18 -10.69
CA ILE A 101 -10.32 -30.39 -11.74
C ILE A 101 -10.12 -31.02 -13.13
N VAL A 102 -8.90 -31.44 -13.45
CA VAL A 102 -8.54 -32.05 -14.75
C VAL A 102 -9.19 -33.42 -14.94
N SER A 103 -9.15 -34.29 -13.94
CA SER A 103 -9.85 -35.59 -13.98
C SER A 103 -11.38 -35.46 -13.98
N GLY A 104 -11.92 -34.42 -13.32
CA GLY A 104 -13.37 -34.21 -13.21
C GLY A 104 -14.07 -35.18 -12.24
N VAL A 105 -13.31 -35.91 -11.43
CA VAL A 105 -13.85 -36.81 -10.39
C VAL A 105 -14.18 -35.99 -9.15
N GLU A 106 -15.46 -35.92 -8.80
CA GLU A 106 -16.00 -35.07 -7.72
C GLU A 106 -15.79 -35.71 -6.32
N GLN A 107 -14.53 -36.00 -5.99
CA GLN A 107 -14.09 -36.59 -4.71
C GLN A 107 -12.89 -35.82 -4.17
N TYR A 108 -13.02 -35.18 -3.01
CA TYR A 108 -12.09 -34.14 -2.54
C TYR A 108 -11.52 -34.37 -1.13
N ASP A 109 -11.85 -35.48 -0.48
CA ASP A 109 -11.45 -35.74 0.92
C ASP A 109 -9.93 -35.84 1.10
N ASN A 110 -9.20 -36.21 0.04
CA ASN A 110 -7.73 -36.20 0.03
C ASN A 110 -7.11 -34.78 0.09
N LEU A 111 -7.92 -33.72 -0.08
CA LEU A 111 -7.48 -32.32 0.11
C LEU A 111 -7.59 -31.88 1.58
N ARG A 112 -8.41 -32.56 2.41
CA ARG A 112 -8.65 -32.20 3.82
C ARG A 112 -7.35 -31.99 4.61
N PRO A 113 -6.31 -32.84 4.54
CA PRO A 113 -5.08 -32.63 5.33
C PRO A 113 -4.35 -31.31 5.05
N LEU A 114 -4.49 -30.73 3.85
CA LEU A 114 -3.86 -29.45 3.49
C LEU A 114 -4.75 -28.24 3.84
N LEU A 115 -6.07 -28.42 3.77
CA LEU A 115 -7.05 -27.37 4.08
C LEU A 115 -7.32 -27.26 5.57
N ASP A 116 -7.15 -28.37 6.32
CA ASP A 116 -7.30 -28.40 7.77
C ASP A 116 -6.01 -28.05 8.53
N SER A 117 -4.87 -27.94 7.84
CA SER A 117 -3.63 -27.36 8.39
C SER A 117 -3.82 -25.92 8.85
N SER A 118 -3.25 -25.58 10.01
CA SER A 118 -3.21 -24.21 10.52
C SER A 118 -1.82 -23.61 10.25
N TYR A 119 -1.82 -22.43 9.65
CA TYR A 119 -0.63 -21.67 9.29
C TYR A 119 -0.31 -20.61 10.35
N PRO A 120 0.95 -20.17 10.48
CA PRO A 120 1.32 -19.11 11.42
C PRO A 120 0.62 -17.79 11.07
N ASP A 121 0.04 -17.14 12.10
CA ASP A 121 -0.56 -15.81 11.96
C ASP A 121 0.48 -14.78 11.51
N LEU A 122 0.08 -13.91 10.59
CA LEU A 122 0.92 -12.90 9.96
C LEU A 122 0.22 -11.53 10.04
N LEU A 123 0.66 -10.69 10.98
CA LEU A 123 0.08 -9.35 11.21
C LEU A 123 1.05 -8.27 10.76
N TYR A 124 0.62 -7.42 9.83
CA TYR A 124 1.39 -6.30 9.28
C TYR A 124 0.46 -5.18 8.80
N ILE A 125 1.06 -4.00 8.56
CA ILE A 125 0.47 -2.94 7.75
C ILE A 125 1.01 -3.11 6.32
N ASP A 126 0.16 -3.15 5.30
CA ASP A 126 0.61 -3.22 3.90
C ASP A 126 0.99 -1.82 3.41
N CYS A 127 2.26 -1.62 3.02
CA CYS A 127 2.71 -0.35 2.44
C CYS A 127 2.11 -0.10 1.05
N MET A 128 1.72 -1.17 0.34
CA MET A 128 1.16 -1.14 -1.02
C MET A 128 -0.21 -1.85 -1.02
N PRO A 129 -1.23 -1.29 -0.35
CA PRO A 129 -2.53 -1.93 -0.20
C PRO A 129 -3.27 -2.05 -1.53
N VAL A 130 -4.22 -2.98 -1.59
CA VAL A 130 -5.03 -3.28 -2.79
C VAL A 130 -5.81 -2.05 -3.26
N ARG A 131 -5.57 -1.64 -4.51
CA ARG A 131 -6.17 -0.45 -5.16
C ARG A 131 -6.43 -0.77 -6.63
N GLN A 132 -7.44 -1.61 -6.87
CA GLN A 132 -7.71 -2.17 -8.19
C GLN A 132 -8.33 -1.16 -9.15
N THR A 133 -7.99 -1.34 -10.42
CA THR A 133 -8.65 -0.77 -11.59
C THR A 133 -9.37 -1.89 -12.35
N GLU A 134 -10.28 -1.56 -13.26
CA GLU A 134 -10.96 -2.56 -14.10
C GLU A 134 -10.03 -3.27 -15.10
N ALA A 135 -8.77 -2.81 -15.25
CA ALA A 135 -7.80 -3.37 -16.18
C ALA A 135 -7.41 -4.81 -15.81
N LEU A 136 -7.20 -5.63 -16.85
CA LEU A 136 -6.69 -6.99 -16.76
C LEU A 136 -5.19 -7.02 -17.07
N ALA A 137 -4.51 -8.05 -16.59
CA ALA A 137 -3.11 -8.32 -16.91
C ALA A 137 -2.86 -9.81 -17.13
N TYR A 138 -1.72 -10.16 -17.74
CA TYR A 138 -1.25 -11.54 -17.81
C TYR A 138 0.24 -11.66 -17.51
N ARG A 139 0.67 -12.85 -17.07
CA ARG A 139 2.07 -13.28 -17.04
C ARG A 139 2.17 -14.62 -17.73
N MET A 140 3.14 -14.75 -18.64
CA MET A 140 3.48 -16.00 -19.28
C MET A 140 4.23 -16.94 -18.35
N TYR A 141 3.97 -18.24 -18.49
CA TYR A 141 4.81 -19.34 -18.01
C TYR A 141 4.91 -20.42 -19.10
N GLY A 142 5.67 -21.49 -18.86
CA GLY A 142 5.80 -22.61 -19.79
C GLY A 142 7.11 -22.58 -20.59
N GLN A 143 7.18 -23.41 -21.63
CA GLN A 143 8.33 -23.47 -22.54
C GLN A 143 8.68 -22.08 -23.11
N ASN A 144 9.98 -21.81 -23.27
CA ASN A 144 10.50 -20.51 -23.73
C ASN A 144 10.18 -19.33 -22.80
N THR A 145 10.01 -19.60 -21.50
CA THR A 145 9.96 -18.58 -20.43
C THR A 145 10.90 -18.99 -19.29
N ASP A 146 11.29 -18.05 -18.44
CA ASP A 146 12.09 -18.32 -17.23
C ASP A 146 11.37 -19.25 -16.23
N PHE A 147 10.04 -19.41 -16.38
CA PHE A 147 9.17 -20.19 -15.50
C PHE A 147 8.56 -21.37 -16.26
N VAL A 148 9.42 -22.33 -16.64
CA VAL A 148 9.09 -23.51 -17.48
C VAL A 148 7.87 -24.29 -16.99
N TYR A 149 7.61 -24.29 -15.68
CA TYR A 149 6.39 -24.83 -15.07
C TYR A 149 5.72 -23.77 -14.21
N LEU A 150 4.39 -23.84 -14.07
CA LEU A 150 3.63 -23.00 -13.15
C LEU A 150 4.20 -23.06 -11.72
N GLY A 151 4.73 -24.21 -11.29
CA GLY A 151 5.37 -24.35 -9.99
C GLY A 151 6.57 -23.41 -9.79
N ASN A 152 7.39 -23.19 -10.81
CA ASN A 152 8.52 -22.26 -10.76
C ASN A 152 8.06 -20.81 -10.56
N LEU A 153 6.92 -20.43 -11.16
CA LEU A 153 6.28 -19.12 -11.00
C LEU A 153 5.70 -18.96 -9.59
N LEU A 154 4.92 -19.95 -9.13
CA LEU A 154 4.30 -19.92 -7.80
C LEU A 154 5.34 -19.92 -6.66
N ALA A 155 6.49 -20.58 -6.86
CA ALA A 155 7.60 -20.60 -5.92
C ALA A 155 8.25 -19.21 -5.69
N GLN A 156 8.08 -18.25 -6.61
CA GLN A 156 8.53 -16.86 -6.42
C GLN A 156 7.63 -16.06 -5.45
N GLY A 157 6.48 -16.62 -5.06
CA GLY A 157 5.50 -15.98 -4.19
C GLY A 157 4.39 -15.26 -4.97
N LEU A 158 3.14 -15.53 -4.60
CA LEU A 158 1.97 -14.92 -5.25
C LEU A 158 1.80 -13.43 -4.94
N ASP A 159 2.22 -12.96 -3.76
CA ASP A 159 2.03 -11.58 -3.30
C ASP A 159 3.08 -10.64 -3.94
N GLN A 160 2.66 -9.84 -4.91
CA GLN A 160 3.47 -8.88 -5.65
C GLN A 160 2.69 -7.57 -5.75
N SER A 161 3.29 -6.45 -5.36
CA SER A 161 2.60 -5.15 -5.27
C SER A 161 2.04 -4.70 -6.62
N TYR A 162 2.77 -4.94 -7.71
CA TYR A 162 2.33 -4.55 -9.05
C TYR A 162 1.12 -5.36 -9.58
N TYR A 163 0.77 -6.51 -8.99
CA TYR A 163 -0.48 -7.21 -9.30
C TYR A 163 -1.71 -6.53 -8.65
N LYS A 164 -1.53 -5.87 -7.49
CA LYS A 164 -2.62 -5.33 -6.64
C LYS A 164 -3.47 -4.20 -7.25
N LYS A 165 -3.07 -3.71 -8.43
CA LYS A 165 -3.77 -2.66 -9.21
C LYS A 165 -4.67 -3.21 -10.33
N TYR A 166 -4.61 -4.50 -10.65
CA TYR A 166 -5.44 -5.13 -11.69
C TYR A 166 -6.64 -5.86 -11.09
N LYS A 167 -7.74 -5.92 -11.83
CA LYS A 167 -8.95 -6.68 -11.46
C LYS A 167 -8.67 -8.18 -11.39
N ALA A 168 -7.89 -8.67 -12.35
CA ALA A 168 -7.41 -10.04 -12.44
C ALA A 168 -6.06 -10.09 -13.15
N VAL A 169 -5.18 -11.00 -12.73
CA VAL A 169 -3.94 -11.34 -13.44
C VAL A 169 -4.02 -12.80 -13.89
N PHE A 170 -3.97 -13.04 -15.18
CA PHE A 170 -4.04 -14.38 -15.76
C PHE A 170 -2.63 -14.98 -15.89
N PHE A 171 -2.42 -16.21 -15.43
CA PHE A 171 -1.21 -16.96 -15.78
C PHE A 171 -1.55 -17.89 -16.94
N LEU A 172 -0.85 -17.71 -18.05
CA LEU A 172 -1.11 -18.37 -19.32
C LEU A 172 0.16 -19.08 -19.81
N ASP A 173 0.00 -20.29 -20.35
CA ASP A 173 1.03 -20.90 -21.19
C ASP A 173 0.90 -20.42 -22.64
N ILE A 174 1.90 -20.74 -23.48
CA ILE A 174 1.88 -20.35 -24.90
C ILE A 174 0.61 -20.85 -25.63
N PRO A 175 0.15 -22.10 -25.46
CA PRO A 175 -1.14 -22.55 -25.98
C PRO A 175 -2.33 -21.68 -25.56
N ALA A 176 -2.55 -21.43 -24.26
CA ALA A 176 -3.68 -20.65 -23.76
C ALA A 176 -3.61 -19.18 -24.20
N ARG A 177 -2.42 -18.56 -24.16
CA ARG A 177 -2.22 -17.18 -24.65
C ARG A 177 -2.51 -17.03 -26.15
N ASN A 178 -2.29 -18.07 -26.94
CA ASN A 178 -2.57 -18.05 -28.38
C ASN A 178 -4.05 -18.30 -28.72
N GLU A 179 -4.89 -18.66 -27.74
CA GLU A 179 -6.36 -18.67 -27.89
C GLU A 179 -6.97 -17.27 -27.65
N VAL A 180 -6.28 -16.40 -26.90
CA VAL A 180 -6.74 -15.02 -26.61
C VAL A 180 -6.72 -14.16 -27.88
N PRO A 181 -7.84 -13.51 -28.28
CA PRO A 181 -7.86 -12.64 -29.46
C PRO A 181 -6.84 -11.50 -29.35
N PRO A 182 -6.06 -11.19 -30.41
CA PRO A 182 -5.03 -10.13 -30.34
C PRO A 182 -5.56 -8.76 -29.90
N SER A 183 -6.79 -8.41 -30.32
CA SER A 183 -7.48 -7.17 -29.94
C SER A 183 -7.86 -7.11 -28.45
N VAL A 184 -8.03 -8.26 -27.79
CA VAL A 184 -8.27 -8.35 -26.34
C VAL A 184 -6.93 -8.38 -25.60
N LEU A 185 -5.94 -9.15 -26.09
CA LEU A 185 -4.61 -9.20 -25.50
C LEU A 185 -3.91 -7.82 -25.48
N GLN A 186 -4.16 -6.97 -26.49
CA GLN A 186 -3.70 -5.58 -26.52
C GLN A 186 -4.30 -4.68 -25.44
N GLN A 187 -5.43 -5.06 -24.84
CA GLN A 187 -6.07 -4.34 -23.72
C GLN A 187 -5.58 -4.85 -22.35
N MET A 188 -4.83 -5.96 -22.33
CA MET A 188 -4.25 -6.54 -21.12
C MET A 188 -2.80 -6.07 -20.94
N CYS A 189 -2.39 -5.82 -19.71
CA CYS A 189 -0.98 -5.53 -19.44
C CYS A 189 -0.14 -6.82 -19.37
N ASP A 190 0.90 -6.93 -20.18
CA ASP A 190 1.89 -8.00 -20.10
C ASP A 190 2.86 -7.73 -18.94
N LEU A 191 2.89 -8.63 -17.96
CA LEU A 191 3.76 -8.60 -16.78
C LEU A 191 4.86 -9.66 -16.84
N SER A 192 5.03 -10.35 -17.97
CA SER A 192 5.98 -11.47 -18.11
C SER A 192 7.43 -11.04 -17.92
N ARG A 193 7.76 -9.80 -18.29
CA ARG A 193 9.10 -9.19 -18.13
C ARG A 193 9.32 -8.53 -16.76
N ASN A 194 8.32 -8.49 -15.88
CA ASN A 194 8.51 -7.96 -14.54
C ASN A 194 9.38 -8.92 -13.71
N GLY A 195 10.33 -8.38 -12.95
CA GLY A 195 10.99 -9.14 -11.89
C GLY A 195 10.02 -9.51 -10.76
N PHE A 196 10.45 -10.41 -9.87
CA PHE A 196 9.72 -10.72 -8.65
C PHE A 196 10.22 -9.87 -7.48
N GLU A 197 9.29 -9.23 -6.80
CA GLU A 197 9.51 -8.46 -5.58
C GLU A 197 9.79 -9.42 -4.42
N GLN A 198 10.89 -9.19 -3.69
CA GLN A 198 11.15 -9.89 -2.43
C GLN A 198 10.48 -9.13 -1.27
N PRO A 199 9.58 -9.77 -0.50
CA PRO A 199 8.90 -9.11 0.60
C PRO A 199 9.85 -8.84 1.77
N ALA A 200 9.79 -7.61 2.28
CA ALA A 200 10.57 -7.15 3.43
C ALA A 200 9.65 -6.53 4.49
N TYR A 201 10.09 -6.57 5.75
CA TYR A 201 9.31 -6.09 6.90
C TYR A 201 10.13 -5.07 7.70
N LEU A 202 9.65 -3.82 7.69
CA LEU A 202 10.16 -2.74 8.54
C LEU A 202 9.44 -2.81 9.89
N PHE A 203 10.16 -3.04 10.97
CA PHE A 203 9.61 -3.12 12.32
C PHE A 203 9.59 -1.73 12.98
N PRO A 204 8.52 -1.36 13.70
CA PRO A 204 8.45 -0.08 14.39
C PRO A 204 9.52 -0.01 15.50
N PRO A 205 9.96 1.20 15.88
CA PRO A 205 10.95 1.38 16.94
C PRO A 205 10.32 1.10 18.30
N GLN A 206 11.04 0.42 19.20
CA GLN A 206 10.53 0.08 20.54
C GLN A 206 10.29 1.31 21.43
N THR A 207 11.03 2.39 21.18
CA THR A 207 10.90 3.69 21.85
C THR A 207 11.02 4.80 20.82
N LEU A 208 10.33 5.92 21.05
CA LEU A 208 10.46 7.13 20.23
C LEU A 208 11.41 8.13 20.93
N PRO A 209 12.26 8.86 20.18
CA PRO A 209 13.26 9.76 20.76
C PRO A 209 12.64 11.04 21.36
N VAL A 210 11.37 11.33 21.07
CA VAL A 210 10.69 12.57 21.47
C VAL A 210 9.32 12.23 22.05
N ALA A 211 8.99 12.79 23.21
CA ALA A 211 7.68 12.60 23.86
C ALA A 211 6.55 13.27 23.05
N GLY A 212 5.41 12.59 22.92
CA GLY A 212 4.26 13.06 22.12
C GLY A 212 4.48 13.00 20.60
N MET A 213 5.56 12.34 20.15
CA MET A 213 5.79 12.00 18.75
C MET A 213 4.94 10.78 18.36
N GLU A 214 4.48 10.75 17.10
CA GLU A 214 3.76 9.64 16.51
C GLU A 214 4.27 9.34 15.09
N LEU A 215 4.18 8.08 14.67
CA LEU A 215 4.58 7.61 13.33
C LEU A 215 3.36 7.12 12.55
N PHE A 216 3.28 7.49 11.27
CA PHE A 216 2.24 7.06 10.33
C PHE A 216 2.82 6.63 8.98
N VAL A 217 2.15 5.70 8.31
CA VAL A 217 2.41 5.30 6.92
C VAL A 217 1.07 5.20 6.20
N ASN A 218 0.90 5.88 5.06
CA ASN A 218 -0.38 5.95 4.34
C ASN A 218 -1.57 6.36 5.25
N GLN A 219 -1.35 7.26 6.21
CA GLN A 219 -2.28 7.67 7.28
C GLN A 219 -2.66 6.57 8.31
N VAL A 220 -2.02 5.40 8.28
CA VAL A 220 -2.17 4.34 9.29
C VAL A 220 -1.08 4.49 10.37
N PRO A 221 -1.39 4.46 11.68
CA PRO A 221 -0.39 4.51 12.74
C PRO A 221 0.58 3.32 12.67
N PHE A 222 1.89 3.60 12.74
CA PHE A 222 2.96 2.59 12.68
C PHE A 222 3.63 2.44 14.05
N ARG A 223 3.08 1.55 14.89
CA ARG A 223 3.47 1.41 16.32
C ARG A 223 3.59 -0.04 16.79
N ASP A 224 2.60 -0.87 16.49
CA ASP A 224 2.44 -2.22 17.05
C ASP A 224 2.76 -3.34 16.04
N LYS A 225 2.55 -3.09 14.75
CA LYS A 225 2.74 -4.06 13.67
C LYS A 225 3.89 -3.66 12.73
N PRO A 226 4.65 -4.63 12.17
CA PRO A 226 5.60 -4.35 11.11
C PRO A 226 4.88 -3.81 9.85
N LEU A 227 5.56 -2.95 9.11
CA LEU A 227 5.16 -2.53 7.78
C LEU A 227 5.75 -3.51 6.76
N LYS A 228 4.88 -4.18 6.00
CA LYS A 228 5.26 -5.01 4.85
C LYS A 228 5.49 -4.13 3.64
N THR A 229 6.63 -4.33 3.00
CA THR A 229 7.14 -3.55 1.87
C THR A 229 8.06 -4.45 1.02
N ILE A 230 8.84 -3.88 0.11
CA ILE A 230 9.68 -4.60 -0.86
C ILE A 230 11.17 -4.35 -0.53
N LEU A 231 12.02 -5.37 -0.67
CA LEU A 231 13.47 -5.22 -0.55
C LEU A 231 14.02 -4.28 -1.63
N GLY A 232 14.92 -3.37 -1.26
CA GLY A 232 15.44 -2.32 -2.13
C GLY A 232 14.53 -1.09 -2.30
N SER A 233 13.30 -1.12 -1.76
CA SER A 233 12.38 0.04 -1.84
C SER A 233 12.76 1.17 -0.88
N LYS A 234 12.12 2.32 -1.08
CA LYS A 234 12.19 3.52 -0.23
C LYS A 234 10.80 3.81 0.33
N VAL A 235 10.64 3.64 1.65
CA VAL A 235 9.40 3.91 2.39
C VAL A 235 9.43 5.34 2.91
N ASN A 236 8.32 6.07 2.83
CA ASN A 236 8.16 7.37 3.48
C ASN A 236 7.30 7.22 4.74
N LEU A 237 7.85 7.63 5.88
CA LEU A 237 7.16 7.71 7.16
C LEU A 237 6.76 9.17 7.42
N LEU A 238 5.53 9.40 7.89
CA LEU A 238 5.09 10.69 8.36
C LEU A 238 5.27 10.75 9.89
N LEU A 239 6.05 11.73 10.34
CA LEU A 239 6.34 11.97 11.75
C LEU A 239 5.48 13.16 12.19
N TYR A 240 4.59 12.91 13.15
CA TYR A 240 3.68 13.91 13.72
C TYR A 240 4.03 14.19 15.18
N ARG A 241 3.79 15.43 15.63
CA ARG A 241 3.89 15.85 17.04
C ARG A 241 3.00 17.07 17.24
N ALA A 242 2.15 17.07 18.27
CA ALA A 242 1.10 18.08 18.41
C ALA A 242 1.64 19.52 18.47
N GLY A 243 1.17 20.38 17.56
CA GLY A 243 1.60 21.77 17.44
C GLY A 243 3.02 21.95 16.88
N TYR A 244 3.53 20.96 16.15
CA TYR A 244 4.71 21.04 15.29
C TYR A 244 4.30 20.64 13.88
N LYS A 245 5.02 21.16 12.89
CA LYS A 245 4.85 20.81 11.48
C LYS A 245 5.26 19.35 11.26
N GLU A 246 4.54 18.64 10.40
CA GLU A 246 4.83 17.25 10.06
C GLU A 246 6.18 17.11 9.34
N VAL A 247 6.92 16.05 9.66
CA VAL A 247 8.23 15.74 9.04
C VAL A 247 8.12 14.42 8.27
N VAL A 248 8.57 14.41 7.00
CA VAL A 248 8.61 13.18 6.20
C VAL A 248 10.01 12.56 6.28
N LEU A 249 10.12 11.38 6.87
CA LEU A 249 11.36 10.61 6.93
C LEU A 249 11.33 9.50 5.87
N SER A 250 12.25 9.55 4.91
CA SER A 250 12.47 8.43 3.99
C SER A 250 13.39 7.36 4.59
N VAL A 251 13.03 6.10 4.43
CA VAL A 251 13.76 4.92 4.92
C VAL A 251 13.99 3.96 3.76
N ASN A 252 15.25 3.69 3.43
CA ASN A 252 15.63 2.68 2.44
C ASN A 252 15.58 1.29 3.09
N ILE A 253 15.04 0.30 2.37
CA ILE A 253 14.84 -1.06 2.86
C ILE A 253 15.94 -1.98 2.30
N SER A 254 16.92 -2.34 3.14
CA SER A 254 18.08 -3.15 2.75
C SER A 254 18.12 -4.54 3.37
N LYS A 255 17.14 -4.90 4.23
CA LYS A 255 17.04 -6.21 4.88
C LYS A 255 15.59 -6.71 4.93
N ASN A 256 15.40 -8.02 4.72
CA ASN A 256 14.08 -8.67 4.73
C ASN A 256 13.35 -8.52 6.08
N ARG A 257 14.11 -8.34 7.17
CA ARG A 257 13.60 -7.90 8.48
C ARG A 257 14.50 -6.76 8.95
N GLN A 258 13.96 -5.55 9.03
CA GLN A 258 14.72 -4.33 9.33
C GLN A 258 14.07 -3.58 10.50
N PRO A 259 14.76 -3.30 11.61
CA PRO A 259 14.24 -2.38 12.61
C PRO A 259 14.30 -0.94 12.07
N LEU A 260 13.28 -0.13 12.34
CA LEU A 260 13.40 1.31 12.16
C LEU A 260 14.34 1.87 13.22
N LEU A 261 15.44 2.48 12.77
CA LEU A 261 16.30 3.31 13.60
C LEU A 261 15.99 4.77 13.28
N LEU A 262 15.44 5.50 14.25
CA LEU A 262 15.26 6.94 14.15
C LEU A 262 16.58 7.64 14.50
N GLN A 263 16.90 8.72 13.79
CA GLN A 263 18.01 9.60 14.15
C GLN A 263 17.67 10.37 15.44
N SER A 264 18.69 10.71 16.23
CA SER A 264 18.54 11.42 17.50
C SER A 264 18.02 12.85 17.35
N GLU A 265 18.34 13.50 16.23
CA GLU A 265 17.90 14.86 15.91
C GLU A 265 16.92 14.85 14.74
N ILE A 266 15.63 15.02 15.05
CA ILE A 266 14.57 15.24 14.06
C ILE A 266 14.40 16.77 13.93
N PRO A 267 14.45 17.35 12.71
CA PRO A 267 14.39 18.79 12.50
C PRO A 267 12.96 19.32 12.64
N TRP A 268 12.42 19.29 13.86
CA TRP A 268 11.07 19.78 14.16
C TRP A 268 10.97 21.30 13.99
N GLU A 269 9.99 21.74 13.19
CA GLU A 269 9.54 23.13 13.16
C GLU A 269 8.31 23.28 14.07
N LYS A 270 8.43 24.14 15.08
CA LYS A 270 7.34 24.52 15.97
C LYS A 270 6.39 25.47 15.24
N GLU A 271 5.10 25.15 15.25
CA GLU A 271 4.07 26.07 14.77
C GLU A 271 3.73 27.10 15.84
N ILE A 272 3.77 28.38 15.49
CA ILE A 272 3.46 29.51 16.38
C ILE A 272 2.29 30.30 15.78
N SER A 273 1.23 30.53 16.54
CA SER A 273 0.07 31.34 16.12
C SER A 273 -0.30 32.37 17.19
N ALA A 274 -1.01 33.43 16.81
CA ALA A 274 -1.44 34.48 17.74
C ALA A 274 -2.26 33.93 18.93
N LYS A 275 -2.95 32.79 18.77
CA LYS A 275 -3.70 32.10 19.84
C LYS A 275 -2.83 31.58 20.99
N MET A 276 -1.51 31.53 20.83
CA MET A 276 -0.56 31.19 21.89
C MET A 276 -0.27 32.36 22.84
N PHE A 277 -0.82 33.56 22.57
CA PHE A 277 -0.53 34.78 23.33
C PHE A 277 -1.82 35.47 23.80
N HIS A 278 -1.98 35.59 25.12
CA HIS A 278 -3.02 36.45 25.72
C HIS A 278 -2.44 37.84 25.93
N VAL A 279 -2.51 38.67 24.88
CA VAL A 279 -2.12 40.08 24.95
C VAL A 279 -3.21 40.87 25.66
N MET A 280 -2.88 41.47 26.80
CA MET A 280 -3.78 42.19 27.69
C MET A 280 -3.40 43.66 27.78
N PHE A 281 -4.39 44.54 27.81
CA PHE A 281 -4.25 45.97 28.04
C PHE A 281 -5.38 46.46 28.95
N LYS A 282 -5.05 47.19 30.03
CA LYS A 282 -5.99 47.65 31.07
C LYS A 282 -6.96 46.56 31.59
N GLY A 283 -6.48 45.32 31.73
CA GLY A 283 -7.28 44.18 32.21
C GLY A 283 -8.19 43.51 31.16
N HIS A 284 -8.21 43.99 29.91
CA HIS A 284 -8.97 43.41 28.81
C HIS A 284 -8.04 42.85 27.71
N LEU A 285 -8.55 41.94 26.88
CA LEU A 285 -7.82 41.47 25.69
C LEU A 285 -7.57 42.65 24.73
N ALA A 286 -6.33 42.80 24.28
CA ALA A 286 -5.94 43.86 23.37
C ALA A 286 -6.41 43.53 21.93
N ALA A 287 -7.28 44.35 21.36
CA ALA A 287 -7.51 44.36 19.91
C ALA A 287 -6.41 45.18 19.20
N GLN A 288 -6.19 44.92 17.90
CA GLN A 288 -5.30 45.69 17.03
C GLN A 288 -3.87 45.88 17.59
N TYR A 289 -3.08 44.80 17.51
CA TYR A 289 -1.64 44.77 17.77
C TYR A 289 -0.92 44.02 16.65
N GLN A 290 0.38 44.21 16.51
CA GLN A 290 1.28 43.36 15.72
C GLN A 290 2.10 42.50 16.69
N LEU A 291 2.28 41.23 16.35
CA LEU A 291 3.04 40.25 17.14
C LEU A 291 4.18 39.73 16.28
N PHE A 292 5.41 39.84 16.75
CA PHE A 292 6.59 39.31 16.07
C PHE A 292 7.27 38.25 16.93
N VAL A 293 7.75 37.18 16.28
CA VAL A 293 8.48 36.09 16.94
C VAL A 293 9.75 35.82 16.14
N ASN A 294 10.91 36.03 16.78
CA ASN A 294 12.24 36.06 16.14
C ASN A 294 12.29 37.00 14.93
N GLY A 295 11.57 38.14 15.00
CA GLY A 295 11.45 39.13 13.92
C GLY A 295 10.39 38.82 12.85
N ASN A 296 9.81 37.62 12.84
CA ASN A 296 8.76 37.24 11.89
C ASN A 296 7.38 37.68 12.40
N LEU A 297 6.62 38.40 11.58
CA LEU A 297 5.23 38.77 11.89
C LEU A 297 4.36 37.51 11.97
N VAL A 298 3.65 37.33 13.09
CA VAL A 298 2.68 36.27 13.31
C VAL A 298 1.28 36.77 12.90
N PRO A 299 0.64 36.22 11.85
CA PRO A 299 -0.72 36.62 11.48
C PRO A 299 -1.76 36.22 12.53
N GLY A 300 -2.88 36.93 12.57
CA GLY A 300 -4.00 36.60 13.46
C GLY A 300 -4.78 35.35 13.04
N ASP A 301 -4.75 35.02 11.74
CA ASP A 301 -5.49 33.91 11.11
C ASP A 301 -4.66 32.64 10.87
N ARG A 302 -3.33 32.71 10.97
CA ARG A 302 -2.39 31.64 10.56
C ARG A 302 -1.29 31.37 11.59
N SER A 303 -0.61 30.25 11.42
CA SER A 303 0.67 29.96 12.06
C SER A 303 1.86 30.44 11.22
N ILE A 304 3.00 30.68 11.88
CA ILE A 304 4.33 30.62 11.27
C ILE A 304 5.06 29.38 11.79
N SER A 305 6.16 28.99 11.12
CA SER A 305 7.02 27.87 11.51
C SER A 305 8.42 28.39 11.87
N ILE A 306 8.95 27.98 13.03
CA ILE A 306 10.33 28.27 13.48
C ILE A 306 10.98 26.98 14.02
N ARG A 307 12.31 26.87 14.08
CA ARG A 307 12.93 25.61 14.55
C ARG A 307 12.66 25.37 16.05
N GLU A 308 12.54 24.12 16.49
CA GLU A 308 12.32 23.82 17.92
C GLU A 308 13.40 24.43 18.82
N GLN A 309 14.67 24.45 18.37
CA GLN A 309 15.77 25.07 19.11
C GLN A 309 15.55 26.58 19.31
N GLU A 310 15.06 27.29 18.27
CA GLU A 310 14.74 28.72 18.30
C GLU A 310 13.50 28.99 19.17
N ALA A 311 12.52 28.08 19.16
CA ALA A 311 11.31 28.18 19.97
C ALA A 311 11.56 28.05 21.48
N ARG A 312 12.68 27.44 21.91
CA ARG A 312 13.02 27.29 23.35
C ARG A 312 13.35 28.61 24.04
N ASN A 313 13.80 29.61 23.29
CA ASN A 313 14.13 30.94 23.79
C ASN A 313 13.82 32.00 22.72
N ALA A 314 12.59 32.01 22.23
CA ALA A 314 12.18 32.89 21.15
C ALA A 314 12.03 34.33 21.65
N ARG A 315 12.57 35.28 20.89
CA ARG A 315 12.37 36.72 21.09
C ARG A 315 10.95 37.08 20.62
N VAL A 316 10.11 37.54 21.54
CA VAL A 316 8.70 37.88 21.27
C VAL A 316 8.49 39.38 21.47
N GLU A 317 7.89 40.02 20.48
CA GLU A 317 7.58 41.45 20.49
C GLU A 317 6.10 41.68 20.22
N VAL A 318 5.50 42.64 20.93
CA VAL A 318 4.12 43.06 20.69
C VAL A 318 4.06 44.58 20.61
N MET A 319 3.71 45.07 19.42
CA MET A 319 3.57 46.49 19.12
C MET A 319 2.10 46.86 19.04
N LYS A 320 1.68 47.92 19.74
CA LYS A 320 0.29 48.38 19.75
C LYS A 320 0.22 49.91 19.79
N PRO A 321 -0.50 50.57 18.86
CA PRO A 321 -0.70 52.02 18.90
C PRO A 321 -1.24 52.50 20.26
N GLY A 322 -0.54 53.44 20.89
CA GLY A 322 -0.86 54.01 22.21
C GLY A 322 -0.26 53.27 23.41
N CYS A 323 0.33 52.08 23.21
CA CYS A 323 1.05 51.33 24.23
C CYS A 323 2.56 51.51 24.09
N ALA A 324 3.31 51.25 25.16
CA ALA A 324 4.74 50.97 25.04
C ALA A 324 4.91 49.59 24.41
N ASP A 325 5.87 49.45 23.48
CA ASP A 325 6.16 48.17 22.83
C ASP A 325 6.69 47.16 23.86
N TYR A 326 6.11 45.95 23.85
CA TYR A 326 6.62 44.84 24.66
C TYR A 326 7.70 44.09 23.89
N GLN A 327 8.80 43.75 24.57
CA GLN A 327 9.82 42.84 24.10
C GLN A 327 10.20 41.88 25.24
N GLY A 328 10.28 40.58 24.95
CA GLY A 328 10.68 39.56 25.92
C GLY A 328 11.27 38.32 25.24
N TYR A 329 11.69 37.34 26.05
CA TYR A 329 12.10 36.02 25.60
C TYR A 329 11.21 34.96 26.25
N LEU A 330 10.67 34.03 25.45
CA LEU A 330 9.70 33.04 25.88
C LEU A 330 10.04 31.64 25.35
N ASN A 331 9.75 30.62 26.15
CA ASN A 331 9.85 29.23 25.72
C ASN A 331 8.52 28.76 25.11
N LEU A 332 8.41 28.92 23.79
CA LEU A 332 7.24 28.57 22.98
C LEU A 332 7.14 27.07 22.64
N THR A 333 8.03 26.22 23.16
CA THR A 333 7.89 24.75 23.01
C THR A 333 6.82 24.15 23.92
N GLN A 334 6.44 24.87 24.98
CA GLN A 334 5.46 24.42 25.97
C GLN A 334 4.02 24.65 25.45
N PRO A 335 3.03 23.84 25.87
CA PRO A 335 1.64 23.97 25.42
C PRO A 335 0.84 25.04 26.20
N LEU A 336 1.52 26.06 26.74
CA LEU A 336 0.93 27.10 27.59
C LEU A 336 0.62 28.35 26.77
N THR A 337 -0.51 29.01 27.05
CA THR A 337 -0.79 30.34 26.50
C THR A 337 -0.02 31.40 27.31
N HIS A 338 0.83 32.18 26.64
CA HIS A 338 1.66 33.20 27.29
C HIS A 338 0.89 34.52 27.46
N THR A 339 0.66 34.95 28.70
CA THR A 339 0.04 36.26 28.98
C THR A 339 1.07 37.38 28.87
N ILE A 340 0.77 38.39 28.04
CA ILE A 340 1.61 39.58 27.84
C ILE A 340 0.78 40.80 28.27
N VAL A 341 1.25 41.59 29.23
CA VAL A 341 0.54 42.78 29.71
C VAL A 341 1.20 44.04 29.16
N LEU A 342 0.48 44.77 28.30
CA LEU A 342 0.93 46.02 27.71
C LEU A 342 0.71 47.20 28.66
N GLN A 343 1.70 48.11 28.70
CA GLN A 343 1.65 49.35 29.47
C GLN A 343 1.28 50.53 28.56
N GLU A 344 0.67 51.58 29.12
CA GLU A 344 0.47 52.83 28.37
C GLU A 344 1.81 53.52 28.10
N LEU A 345 1.92 54.20 26.95
CA LEU A 345 3.00 55.16 26.75
C LEU A 345 2.94 56.21 27.87
N PRO A 346 4.05 56.52 28.55
CA PRO A 346 4.05 57.56 29.57
C PRO A 346 3.69 58.89 28.93
N ILE A 347 2.53 59.44 29.31
CA ILE A 347 2.09 60.76 28.88
C ILE A 347 3.18 61.75 29.31
N ARG A 348 3.82 62.40 28.33
CA ARG A 348 4.67 63.56 28.61
C ARG A 348 3.77 64.68 29.13
N SER A 349 3.65 64.77 30.45
CA SER A 349 3.01 65.88 31.12
C SER A 349 3.70 67.17 30.70
N ALA A 350 2.96 68.02 29.98
CA ALA A 350 3.45 69.32 29.55
C ALA A 350 3.54 70.26 30.76
N SER A 351 4.63 70.14 31.53
CA SER A 351 4.94 71.02 32.65
C SER A 351 5.12 72.46 32.14
N HIS A 352 4.13 73.31 32.37
CA HIS A 352 4.18 74.72 32.01
C HIS A 352 5.17 75.49 32.90
N THR A 353 6.44 75.53 32.50
CA THR A 353 7.43 76.46 33.07
C THR A 353 8.29 77.12 32.01
N SER A 354 8.34 78.46 32.11
CA SER A 354 9.34 79.40 31.59
C SER A 354 9.96 79.22 30.19
N LYS A 355 9.71 80.23 29.36
CA LYS A 355 10.44 80.62 28.12
C LYS A 355 11.90 80.14 28.04
N SER A 356 12.23 79.46 26.93
CA SER A 356 13.51 79.61 26.25
C SER A 356 13.26 79.71 24.74
N ASN A 357 13.90 80.66 24.07
CA ASN A 357 13.79 80.89 22.62
C ASN A 357 15.06 80.42 21.90
N SER A 358 14.92 80.05 20.62
CA SER A 358 15.89 79.24 19.83
C SER A 358 15.95 77.78 20.32
N SER A 359 16.13 76.76 19.47
CA SER A 359 17.00 76.69 18.27
C SER A 359 16.40 76.00 17.03
N VAL A 360 15.07 75.77 16.99
CA VAL A 360 14.38 74.90 15.98
C VAL A 360 14.59 75.30 14.50
N PHE A 361 15.05 76.52 14.21
CA PHE A 361 15.32 76.97 12.82
C PHE A 361 16.60 76.39 12.19
N ALA A 362 17.49 75.74 12.95
CA ALA A 362 18.72 75.16 12.42
C ALA A 362 18.50 73.85 11.63
N SER A 363 17.66 72.94 12.15
CA SER A 363 17.52 71.58 11.62
C SER A 363 16.87 71.52 10.23
N LYS A 364 15.89 72.39 9.94
CA LYS A 364 15.26 72.44 8.60
C LYS A 364 16.22 72.83 7.49
N LYS A 365 17.19 73.71 7.75
CA LYS A 365 18.23 74.06 6.76
C LYS A 365 19.19 72.88 6.53
N PHE A 366 19.53 72.14 7.58
CA PHE A 366 20.39 70.97 7.47
C PHE A 366 19.72 69.83 6.70
N LEU A 367 18.44 69.54 6.98
CA LEU A 367 17.68 68.51 6.28
C LEU A 367 17.47 68.86 4.79
N LEU A 368 17.15 70.11 4.48
CA LEU A 368 17.01 70.57 3.10
C LEU A 368 18.36 70.54 2.35
N GLY A 369 19.45 70.91 3.02
CA GLY A 369 20.81 70.80 2.48
C GLY A 369 21.20 69.35 2.14
N MET A 370 20.89 68.40 3.02
CA MET A 370 21.12 66.96 2.76
C MET A 370 20.32 66.45 1.56
N ILE A 371 19.06 66.85 1.41
CA ILE A 371 18.21 66.47 0.26
C ILE A 371 18.74 67.08 -1.04
N VAL A 372 19.13 68.36 -1.03
CA VAL A 372 19.72 69.01 -2.21
C VAL A 372 21.07 68.36 -2.57
N TYR A 373 21.89 68.01 -1.58
CA TYR A 373 23.17 67.33 -1.80
C TYR A 373 23.00 65.93 -2.40
N THR A 374 22.08 65.10 -1.88
CA THR A 374 21.84 63.77 -2.47
C THR A 374 21.25 63.87 -3.87
N VAL A 375 20.35 64.81 -4.15
CA VAL A 375 19.85 65.05 -5.51
C VAL A 375 20.98 65.48 -6.46
N ILE A 376 21.84 66.42 -6.06
CA ILE A 376 22.98 66.85 -6.89
C ILE A 376 23.96 65.70 -7.15
N VAL A 377 24.30 64.90 -6.14
CA VAL A 377 25.19 63.73 -6.31
C VAL A 377 24.56 62.66 -7.20
N PHE A 378 23.25 62.43 -7.09
CA PHE A 378 22.55 61.44 -7.93
C PHE A 378 22.50 61.87 -9.40
N PHE A 379 22.16 63.14 -9.68
CA PHE A 379 22.20 63.68 -11.04
C PHE A 379 23.61 63.78 -11.61
N ALA A 380 24.61 64.15 -10.80
CA ALA A 380 26.02 64.12 -11.24
C ALA A 380 26.50 62.70 -11.57
N GLY A 381 26.09 61.71 -10.77
CA GLY A 381 26.37 60.29 -11.04
C GLY A 381 25.76 59.80 -12.35
N ILE A 382 24.51 60.17 -12.65
CA ILE A 382 23.85 59.86 -13.92
C ILE A 382 24.58 60.54 -15.09
N CYS A 383 24.89 61.85 -14.98
CA CYS A 383 25.58 62.58 -16.04
C CYS A 383 27.01 62.08 -16.31
N LEU A 384 27.73 61.53 -15.32
CA LEU A 384 29.01 60.85 -15.54
C LEU A 384 28.81 59.44 -16.13
N GLY A 385 27.78 58.71 -15.70
CA GLY A 385 27.42 57.39 -16.25
C GLY A 385 27.13 57.47 -17.75
N ASP A 386 26.28 58.40 -18.18
CA ASP A 386 25.94 58.62 -19.59
C ASP A 386 27.12 59.15 -20.44
N LEU A 387 28.15 59.73 -19.81
CA LEU A 387 29.37 60.17 -20.50
C LEU A 387 30.34 58.99 -20.74
N ILE A 388 30.43 58.07 -19.80
CA ILE A 388 31.25 56.84 -19.94
C ILE A 388 30.56 55.86 -20.90
N ASN A 389 29.25 55.65 -20.74
CA ASN A 389 28.45 54.70 -21.53
C ASN A 389 28.29 55.09 -23.03
N LYS A 390 28.79 56.27 -23.43
CA LYS A 390 28.82 56.72 -24.82
C LYS A 390 30.11 56.40 -25.58
N ASN A 391 31.15 55.93 -24.90
CA ASN A 391 32.46 55.65 -25.53
C ASN A 391 32.73 54.16 -25.81
N ASP A 392 31.99 53.23 -25.18
CA ASP A 392 32.27 51.78 -25.22
C ASP A 392 31.14 50.93 -25.83
N ILE A 393 30.28 51.51 -26.68
CA ILE A 393 29.26 50.74 -27.44
C ILE A 393 29.45 50.92 -28.95
N GLN A 394 30.26 50.04 -29.53
CA GLN A 394 30.12 49.61 -30.91
C GLN A 394 29.80 48.10 -30.91
N GLU A 395 28.71 47.73 -31.60
CA GLU A 395 28.30 46.36 -31.98
C GLU A 395 27.78 45.39 -30.88
N ASN A 396 26.51 45.63 -30.52
CA ASN A 396 25.41 44.65 -30.35
C ASN A 396 25.44 43.47 -31.36
N PRO A 397 24.64 42.38 -31.19
CA PRO A 397 24.16 41.71 -29.96
C PRO A 397 24.09 40.14 -30.05
N GLU A 398 23.62 39.48 -28.98
CA GLU A 398 22.80 38.22 -28.92
C GLU A 398 23.08 37.03 -29.88
N MET A 399 23.22 35.78 -29.42
CA MET A 399 22.24 35.03 -28.62
C MET A 399 22.78 33.81 -27.84
N ALA A 400 22.06 33.48 -26.75
CA ALA A 400 21.70 32.15 -26.22
C ALA A 400 22.77 31.04 -25.95
N THR A 401 22.70 30.55 -24.71
CA THR A 401 23.18 29.25 -24.19
C THR A 401 22.29 28.07 -24.62
N PRO A 402 22.64 26.80 -24.33
CA PRO A 402 23.96 26.18 -24.16
C PRO A 402 24.16 24.95 -25.09
N ILE A 403 25.36 24.35 -25.09
CA ILE A 403 25.58 23.00 -25.67
C ILE A 403 25.94 22.04 -24.53
N GLU A 404 25.12 21.02 -24.32
CA GLU A 404 25.52 19.80 -23.63
C GLU A 404 26.49 19.03 -24.56
N ASN A 405 27.56 18.47 -24.01
CA ASN A 405 28.34 17.47 -24.76
C ASN A 405 28.95 16.42 -23.82
N GLU A 406 29.04 15.22 -24.34
CA GLU A 406 29.39 14.00 -23.61
C GLU A 406 30.87 13.98 -23.23
N VAL A 407 31.21 13.31 -22.12
CA VAL A 407 32.57 12.86 -21.82
C VAL A 407 32.59 11.34 -21.93
N SER A 408 33.19 10.86 -23.02
CA SER A 408 33.44 9.43 -23.26
C SER A 408 34.52 8.90 -22.29
N PRO A 409 34.44 7.64 -21.82
CA PRO A 409 35.45 7.06 -20.96
C PRO A 409 36.64 6.47 -21.75
N GLU A 410 37.85 6.96 -21.47
CA GLU A 410 39.10 6.28 -21.83
C GLU A 410 39.98 6.07 -20.59
N SER A 411 40.31 4.82 -20.30
CA SER A 411 41.69 4.35 -20.05
C SER A 411 41.69 2.85 -19.77
N GLU A 412 42.22 2.07 -20.70
CA GLU A 412 42.68 0.72 -20.40
C GLU A 412 43.91 0.78 -19.49
N ASN A 413 44.09 -0.21 -18.62
CA ASN A 413 45.42 -0.66 -18.21
C ASN A 413 45.34 -2.11 -17.72
N ILE A 414 46.18 -2.97 -18.32
CA ILE A 414 46.38 -4.38 -17.96
C ILE A 414 47.80 -4.49 -17.40
N PHE A 415 47.99 -5.17 -16.27
CA PHE A 415 49.08 -6.15 -16.10
C PHE A 415 48.90 -7.00 -14.83
N ASP A 416 49.44 -8.21 -14.88
CA ASP A 416 49.52 -9.26 -13.86
C ASP A 416 50.53 -8.90 -12.73
N SER A 417 50.76 -9.61 -11.62
CA SER A 417 50.51 -11.00 -11.17
C SER A 417 50.25 -11.02 -9.63
N GLU A 418 50.35 -12.06 -8.79
CA GLU A 418 50.73 -13.49 -8.91
C GLU A 418 50.18 -14.32 -7.72
N SER A 419 49.95 -15.63 -7.93
CA SER A 419 49.84 -16.69 -6.88
C SER A 419 48.62 -16.63 -5.93
N SER A 420 48.19 -17.72 -5.26
CA SER A 420 48.87 -19.02 -5.05
C SER A 420 48.00 -20.26 -5.32
N GLU A 421 48.68 -21.39 -5.44
CA GLU A 421 48.16 -22.69 -5.88
C GLU A 421 47.32 -23.43 -4.83
N LEU A 422 46.49 -24.36 -5.30
CA LEU A 422 46.54 -25.74 -4.78
C LEU A 422 46.14 -26.75 -5.86
N GLN A 423 46.98 -27.75 -6.08
CA GLN A 423 46.84 -28.73 -7.16
C GLN A 423 46.11 -30.00 -6.70
N SER A 424 45.39 -30.68 -7.61
CA SER A 424 45.46 -32.15 -7.70
C SER A 424 45.30 -32.60 -9.16
N GLU A 425 46.15 -33.52 -9.61
CA GLU A 425 46.22 -33.94 -11.02
C GLU A 425 45.21 -35.04 -11.38
N GLY A 426 44.71 -35.04 -12.62
CA GLY A 426 43.74 -36.02 -13.14
C GLY A 426 43.91 -36.42 -14.62
N LYS A 427 45.15 -36.42 -15.13
CA LYS A 427 45.55 -36.85 -16.49
C LYS A 427 44.92 -38.23 -16.85
N ARG A 428 44.30 -38.48 -18.01
CA ARG A 428 44.83 -38.44 -19.41
C ARG A 428 43.71 -38.55 -20.48
N ASN A 429 43.96 -37.93 -21.64
CA ASN A 429 43.93 -38.43 -23.05
C ASN A 429 43.06 -39.67 -23.42
N THR A 430 42.49 -39.84 -24.64
CA THR A 430 42.88 -39.32 -25.97
C THR A 430 41.71 -39.44 -27.00
N ASP A 431 41.84 -38.81 -28.18
CA ASP A 431 40.95 -38.96 -29.35
C ASP A 431 40.79 -40.39 -29.89
N ARG A 432 39.64 -40.65 -30.58
CA ARG A 432 39.65 -41.13 -31.98
C ARG A 432 38.29 -41.05 -32.70
N LYS A 433 38.34 -41.13 -34.04
CA LYS A 433 37.21 -40.98 -34.99
C LYS A 433 36.68 -42.32 -35.52
N ALA A 434 35.39 -42.29 -35.88
CA ALA A 434 34.74 -42.90 -37.06
C ALA A 434 34.66 -44.43 -37.28
N SER A 435 33.42 -44.91 -37.37
CA SER A 435 32.81 -45.85 -38.36
C SER A 435 31.31 -45.88 -38.02
N ARG A 436 30.29 -45.81 -38.89
CA ARG A 436 30.06 -46.10 -40.33
C ARG A 436 30.11 -47.58 -40.71
N ASN A 437 28.94 -48.22 -40.66
CA ASN A 437 28.29 -49.05 -41.68
C ASN A 437 26.91 -49.48 -41.12
N GLN A 438 25.91 -49.96 -41.87
CA GLN A 438 25.35 -49.72 -43.21
C GLN A 438 24.29 -50.83 -43.39
N GLN A 439 23.12 -50.52 -43.96
CA GLN A 439 22.11 -51.50 -44.43
C GLN A 439 21.40 -52.32 -43.31
N THR A 440 20.19 -52.87 -43.51
CA THR A 440 19.45 -53.14 -44.77
C THR A 440 18.00 -52.64 -44.71
N GLU A 441 17.39 -52.44 -45.88
CA GLU A 441 15.99 -52.00 -46.08
C GLU A 441 14.99 -53.17 -46.20
N GLN A 442 13.74 -52.83 -46.56
CA GLN A 442 12.59 -53.66 -46.97
C GLN A 442 11.64 -54.18 -45.88
N ALA A 443 10.34 -54.41 -46.15
CA ALA A 443 9.25 -53.53 -46.66
C ALA A 443 7.95 -54.37 -46.84
N GLU A 444 6.79 -53.70 -46.88
CA GLU A 444 5.44 -54.20 -47.28
C GLU A 444 4.80 -55.31 -46.39
N LYS A 445 3.63 -55.14 -45.73
CA LYS A 445 2.22 -54.95 -46.19
C LYS A 445 1.59 -56.18 -46.91
N PRO A 446 0.26 -56.41 -46.80
CA PRO A 446 -0.59 -56.53 -45.60
C PRO A 446 -1.56 -57.77 -45.73
N LYS A 447 -2.75 -57.75 -45.06
CA LYS A 447 -3.91 -58.71 -45.10
C LYS A 447 -4.01 -59.71 -43.93
N ASP A 448 -5.17 -60.26 -43.54
CA ASP A 448 -6.59 -59.97 -43.90
C ASP A 448 -7.57 -60.21 -42.70
N LYS A 449 -8.87 -60.04 -42.93
CA LYS A 449 -9.99 -60.13 -41.95
C LYS A 449 -10.34 -61.54 -41.48
N ALA A 450 -10.90 -61.63 -40.26
CA ALA A 450 -11.87 -62.66 -39.85
C ALA A 450 -12.96 -62.05 -38.92
N LYS A 451 -14.16 -62.66 -38.83
CA LYS A 451 -15.35 -62.07 -38.18
C LYS A 451 -16.38 -63.12 -37.74
N SER A 452 -16.81 -63.08 -36.47
CA SER A 452 -18.03 -63.69 -35.91
C SER A 452 -18.32 -63.00 -34.55
N GLN A 453 -19.52 -62.54 -34.16
CA GLN A 453 -20.87 -63.16 -34.09
C GLN A 453 -20.90 -64.43 -33.20
N GLY A 454 -21.81 -64.59 -32.24
CA GLY A 454 -22.82 -63.64 -31.69
C GLY A 454 -23.99 -64.38 -31.00
N LYS A 455 -24.60 -63.78 -29.97
CA LYS A 455 -25.89 -64.12 -29.29
C LYS A 455 -26.11 -63.13 -28.11
N GLU A 456 -27.28 -62.65 -27.68
CA GLU A 456 -28.71 -63.07 -27.72
C GLU A 456 -29.06 -64.35 -26.94
N THR A 457 -30.10 -64.43 -26.09
CA THR A 457 -31.17 -63.49 -25.67
C THR A 457 -30.97 -63.11 -24.16
N GLU A 458 -31.90 -62.78 -23.24
CA GLU A 458 -33.38 -62.71 -23.19
C GLU A 458 -33.88 -61.83 -22.01
N GLU A 459 -35.17 -61.47 -22.01
CA GLU A 459 -35.95 -60.91 -20.88
C GLU A 459 -37.40 -61.46 -21.02
N PRO A 460 -38.13 -61.82 -19.93
CA PRO A 460 -39.30 -60.98 -19.56
C PRO A 460 -39.84 -61.06 -18.09
N LYS A 461 -40.48 -59.95 -17.68
CA LYS A 461 -41.77 -59.83 -16.92
C LYS A 461 -42.05 -60.46 -15.52
N GLU A 462 -42.24 -59.54 -14.56
CA GLU A 462 -43.53 -59.21 -13.87
C GLU A 462 -44.21 -60.14 -12.79
N LYS A 463 -44.84 -59.46 -11.81
CA LYS A 463 -45.96 -59.86 -10.89
C LYS A 463 -45.74 -60.66 -9.57
N ALA A 464 -45.67 -59.88 -8.48
CA ALA A 464 -46.70 -59.73 -7.42
C ALA A 464 -47.07 -60.84 -6.38
N GLY A 465 -47.26 -60.37 -5.13
CA GLY A 465 -47.96 -61.05 -4.00
C GLY A 465 -47.03 -61.62 -2.91
N ALA A 466 -47.42 -61.78 -1.64
CA ALA A 466 -48.52 -61.20 -0.83
C ALA A 466 -48.29 -61.53 0.68
N ASP A 467 -49.03 -60.88 1.60
CA ASP A 467 -49.22 -61.23 3.02
C ASP A 467 -47.97 -61.23 3.96
N ALA A 468 -48.03 -61.01 5.28
CA ALA A 468 -48.97 -60.33 6.22
C ALA A 468 -48.12 -59.90 7.46
N ALA A 469 -48.52 -59.06 8.43
CA ALA A 469 -49.85 -58.87 9.00
C ALA A 469 -50.05 -57.52 9.76
N THR A 470 -51.28 -57.33 10.24
CA THR A 470 -51.84 -56.34 11.19
C THR A 470 -50.97 -56.03 12.43
N SER A 471 -51.09 -54.91 13.16
CA SER A 471 -52.21 -53.96 13.39
C SER A 471 -51.68 -52.58 13.86
N GLY A 472 -52.44 -51.47 13.94
CA GLY A 472 -53.82 -51.14 13.53
C GLY A 472 -54.40 -49.95 14.32
N LYS A 473 -55.47 -49.29 13.81
CA LYS A 473 -56.27 -48.17 14.44
C LYS A 473 -55.48 -46.87 14.76
N SER A 474 -55.99 -45.64 14.57
CA SER A 474 -57.31 -45.09 14.16
C SER A 474 -57.07 -43.77 13.37
N VAL A 475 -57.92 -43.30 12.43
CA VAL A 475 -59.15 -42.47 12.64
C VAL A 475 -58.88 -41.25 13.55
N SER A 476 -59.06 -39.97 13.17
CA SER A 476 -59.59 -39.35 11.92
C SER A 476 -59.44 -37.82 11.91
N GLN A 477 -59.50 -37.19 10.71
CA GLN A 477 -60.05 -35.83 10.44
C GLN A 477 -59.31 -34.61 11.06
N SER A 478 -59.37 -33.38 10.53
CA SER A 478 -59.94 -32.86 9.26
C SER A 478 -59.22 -31.57 8.80
N ALA A 479 -59.59 -31.09 7.62
CA ALA A 479 -59.28 -29.77 7.06
C ALA A 479 -59.96 -28.61 7.87
N ASP A 480 -59.83 -27.31 7.55
CA ASP A 480 -59.30 -26.66 6.34
C ASP A 480 -58.84 -25.19 6.58
N LYS A 481 -58.02 -24.66 5.64
CA LYS A 481 -57.86 -23.26 5.14
C LYS A 481 -58.05 -21.96 5.97
N HIS A 482 -57.30 -20.95 5.49
CA HIS A 482 -57.50 -19.48 5.56
C HIS A 482 -57.33 -18.77 6.93
N ALA A 483 -57.04 -17.45 7.02
CA ALA A 483 -56.26 -16.52 6.16
C ALA A 483 -56.08 -15.15 6.89
N SER A 484 -55.18 -14.30 6.35
CA SER A 484 -55.23 -12.81 6.43
C SER A 484 -54.87 -12.05 7.74
N GLN A 485 -53.67 -11.43 7.69
CA GLN A 485 -53.41 -9.98 7.80
C GLN A 485 -53.57 -9.15 9.11
N THR A 486 -52.57 -8.26 9.26
CA THR A 486 -52.57 -6.84 9.75
C THR A 486 -52.58 -6.45 11.24
N ASN A 487 -51.65 -5.52 11.53
CA ASN A 487 -51.59 -4.50 12.60
C ASN A 487 -51.46 -4.96 14.08
N GLY A 488 -50.80 -4.21 14.98
CA GLY A 488 -49.92 -3.04 14.79
C GLY A 488 -49.78 -2.14 16.04
N ASN A 489 -48.76 -1.25 16.05
CA ASN A 489 -48.53 -0.11 16.97
C ASN A 489 -48.09 -0.35 18.44
N LYS A 490 -47.11 0.48 18.87
CA LYS A 490 -46.82 1.04 20.23
C LYS A 490 -46.75 0.10 21.46
N GLY A 491 -45.83 0.25 22.42
CA GLY A 491 -44.77 1.25 22.66
C GLY A 491 -45.03 2.09 23.92
N ASN A 492 -44.12 2.05 24.91
CA ASN A 492 -44.03 3.01 26.03
C ASN A 492 -42.67 2.91 26.75
N GLU A 493 -42.34 3.92 27.56
CA GLU A 493 -41.04 4.12 28.23
C GLU A 493 -41.07 3.85 29.75
N SER A 494 -39.93 4.08 30.43
CA SER A 494 -39.73 4.30 31.88
C SER A 494 -39.82 3.07 32.83
N ALA A 495 -39.11 3.01 33.97
CA ALA A 495 -37.86 3.67 34.40
C ALA A 495 -37.29 2.99 35.69
N ASN A 496 -36.02 3.28 36.01
CA ASN A 496 -35.35 3.20 37.32
C ASN A 496 -35.78 2.18 38.41
N VAL A 497 -34.81 1.37 38.85
CA VAL A 497 -34.34 1.37 40.27
C VAL A 497 -32.81 1.20 40.27
N SER A 498 -32.10 1.90 41.16
CA SER A 498 -30.70 1.62 41.52
C SER A 498 -30.61 1.23 43.00
N ILE A 499 -29.61 0.41 43.36
CA ILE A 499 -29.27 0.09 44.76
C ILE A 499 -27.74 0.13 44.92
N HIS A 500 -27.27 0.73 46.01
CA HIS A 500 -25.87 0.84 46.40
C HIS A 500 -25.51 -0.14 47.52
N SER A 501 -24.30 -0.72 47.44
CA SER A 501 -23.45 -1.11 48.58
C SER A 501 -22.01 -1.28 48.05
N SER A 502 -21.04 -0.43 48.42
CA SER A 502 -20.24 -0.50 49.65
C SER A 502 -19.51 -1.84 49.77
N GLU A 503 -18.27 -1.92 49.29
CA GLU A 503 -17.05 -1.75 50.11
C GLU A 503 -16.83 -2.90 51.09
N ASP A 504 -15.81 -3.74 50.81
CA ASP A 504 -14.74 -3.96 51.80
C ASP A 504 -13.45 -4.49 51.14
N SER A 505 -12.31 -4.29 51.79
CA SER A 505 -10.99 -4.86 51.44
C SER A 505 -9.99 -4.57 52.55
N PRO A 506 -9.27 -5.59 53.07
CA PRO A 506 -7.80 -5.49 52.99
C PRO A 506 -6.98 -6.81 52.97
N LYS A 507 -5.73 -6.66 52.49
CA LYS A 507 -4.47 -7.36 52.89
C LYS A 507 -4.20 -8.82 52.49
N ASN A 508 -3.20 -8.95 51.60
CA ASN A 508 -1.92 -9.67 51.79
C ASN A 508 -1.84 -10.81 52.84
N ASN A 509 -1.37 -11.99 52.42
CA ASN A 509 0.07 -12.29 52.44
C ASN A 509 0.53 -13.55 51.67
N LYS A 510 1.75 -13.43 51.12
CA LYS A 510 2.85 -14.40 50.88
C LYS A 510 2.70 -15.94 50.98
N GLU A 511 3.61 -16.57 50.20
CA GLU A 511 4.31 -17.85 50.42
C GLU A 511 3.58 -19.18 50.16
N LYS A 512 3.78 -19.71 48.95
CA LYS A 512 4.81 -20.74 48.76
C LYS A 512 5.45 -20.68 47.37
#